data_AF-A0A450SLG9-F1
#
_entry.id   AF-A0A450SLG9-F1
#
_cell.length_a   1.000
_cell.length_b   1.000
_cell.length_c   1.000
_cell.angle_alpha   90.00
_cell.angle_beta   90.00
_cell.angle_gamma   90.00
#
_symmetry.space_group_name_H-M   'P 1'
#
loop_
_entity.id
_entity.type
_entity.pdbx_description
1 polymer ?
#
loop_
_entity_poly.entity_id
_entity_poly.type
_entity_poly.pdbx_seq_one_letter_code
_entity_poly.pdbx_strand_id
1 'polypeptide(L)'
;MSIAAPSPERVRITARVPAGVQSLLETAAAMRGATVNQFMVQSALREAERIIDRERMIHLSSRDAERFFEALENPAPPGSKLKMALKSHEDARIDDQGTTFAWRPRPKRV
;
A
#
# COMPACT_ATOMS: atom_id res chain seq x y z
N MET A 1 27.15 -0.90 -31.30
CA MET A 1 25.83 -1.51 -31.05
C MET A 1 25.06 -0.57 -30.13
N SER A 2 24.00 0.07 -30.62
CA SER A 2 23.17 1.01 -29.85
C SER A 2 22.09 0.21 -29.14
N ILE A 3 22.10 0.21 -27.80
CA ILE A 3 21.03 -0.40 -26.99
C ILE A 3 19.87 0.61 -27.00
N ALA A 4 18.89 0.37 -27.87
CA ALA A 4 17.62 1.07 -27.78
C ALA A 4 16.94 0.64 -26.48
N ALA A 5 16.73 1.59 -25.56
CA ALA A 5 15.92 1.36 -24.36
C ALA A 5 14.53 0.82 -24.79
N PRO A 6 13.94 -0.15 -24.08
CA PRO A 6 12.63 -0.67 -24.42
C PRO A 6 11.62 0.48 -24.39
N SER A 7 10.96 0.72 -25.52
CA SER A 7 9.87 1.70 -25.60
C SER A 7 8.76 1.29 -24.62
N PRO A 8 8.20 2.20 -23.81
CA PRO A 8 7.19 1.85 -22.84
C PRO A 8 5.98 1.22 -23.54
N GLU A 9 5.58 0.03 -23.08
CA GLU A 9 4.38 -0.66 -23.55
C GLU A 9 3.16 0.25 -23.34
N ARG A 10 2.43 0.53 -24.42
CA ARG A 10 1.28 1.43 -24.38
C ARG A 10 0.00 0.62 -24.22
N VAL A 11 -0.65 0.76 -23.08
CA VAL A 11 -1.95 0.14 -22.80
C VAL A 11 -3.08 1.15 -22.99
N ARG A 12 -4.21 0.73 -23.56
CA ARG A 12 -5.39 1.59 -23.77
C ARG A 12 -6.35 1.49 -22.58
N ILE A 13 -6.74 2.64 -22.04
CA ILE A 13 -7.77 2.76 -21.01
C ILE A 13 -9.04 3.31 -21.68
N THR A 14 -10.18 2.64 -21.51
CA THR A 14 -11.48 3.06 -22.04
C THR A 14 -12.55 3.03 -20.96
N ALA A 15 -13.35 4.10 -20.86
CA ALA A 15 -14.48 4.20 -19.95
C ALA A 15 -15.69 4.78 -20.67
N ARG A 16 -16.90 4.38 -20.26
CA ARG A 16 -18.16 5.00 -20.69
C ARG A 16 -18.66 5.91 -19.59
N VAL A 17 -19.06 7.12 -19.96
CA VAL A 17 -19.57 8.12 -19.01
C VAL A 17 -20.88 8.73 -19.54
N PRO A 18 -21.79 9.17 -18.66
CA PRO A 18 -22.95 9.95 -19.06
C PRO A 18 -22.54 11.27 -19.73
N ALA A 19 -23.39 11.79 -20.62
CA ALA A 19 -23.11 13.03 -21.36
C ALA A 19 -22.82 14.24 -20.44
N GLY A 20 -23.54 14.35 -19.31
CA GLY A 20 -23.29 15.42 -18.33
C GLY A 20 -21.89 15.34 -17.70
N VAL A 21 -21.36 14.14 -17.48
CA VAL A 21 -20.01 13.93 -16.97
C VAL A 21 -18.97 14.31 -18.03
N GLN A 22 -19.22 13.93 -19.29
CA GLN A 22 -18.34 14.32 -20.39
C GLN A 22 -18.21 15.85 -20.50
N SER A 23 -19.33 16.59 -20.46
CA SER A 23 -19.33 18.06 -20.55
C SER A 23 -18.55 18.71 -19.40
N LEU A 24 -18.66 18.16 -18.19
CA LEU A 24 -17.89 18.61 -17.04
C LEU A 24 -16.37 18.38 -17.23
N LEU A 25 -16.00 17.20 -17.74
CA LEU A 25 -14.60 16.87 -18.02
C LEU A 25 -14.00 17.76 -19.12
N GLU A 26 -14.77 18.07 -20.16
CA GLU A 26 -14.39 19.00 -21.23
C GLU A 26 -14.12 20.39 -20.67
N THR A 27 -15.02 20.90 -19.83
CA THR A 27 -14.87 22.21 -19.18
C THR A 27 -13.61 22.24 -18.31
N ALA A 28 -13.38 21.23 -17.48
CA ALA A 28 -12.20 21.15 -16.62
C ALA A 28 -10.89 21.00 -17.42
N ALA A 29 -10.91 20.22 -18.50
CA ALA A 29 -9.77 20.05 -19.39
C ALA A 29 -9.41 21.36 -20.10
N ALA A 30 -10.41 22.10 -20.57
CA ALA A 30 -10.21 23.42 -21.18
C ALA A 30 -9.57 24.42 -20.20
N MET A 31 -10.02 24.45 -18.93
CA MET A 31 -9.40 25.29 -17.89
C MET A 31 -7.93 24.94 -17.64
N ARG A 32 -7.54 23.68 -17.83
CA ARG A 32 -6.16 23.19 -17.70
C ARG A 32 -5.34 23.32 -18.98
N GLY A 33 -5.93 23.79 -20.09
CA GLY A 33 -5.28 23.84 -21.40
C GLY A 33 -4.91 22.45 -21.94
N ALA A 34 -5.69 21.43 -21.59
CA ALA A 34 -5.42 20.03 -21.95
C ALA A 34 -6.59 19.42 -22.72
N THR A 35 -6.32 18.33 -23.45
CA THR A 35 -7.40 17.50 -24.01
C THR A 35 -8.10 16.72 -22.91
N VAL A 36 -9.35 16.29 -23.15
CA VAL A 36 -10.11 15.45 -22.18
C VAL A 36 -9.34 14.19 -21.80
N ASN A 37 -8.74 13.50 -22.78
CA ASN A 37 -7.94 12.29 -22.52
C ASN A 37 -6.73 12.58 -21.64
N GLN A 38 -6.00 13.66 -21.92
CA GLN A 38 -4.85 14.06 -21.10
C GLN A 38 -5.30 14.43 -19.68
N PHE A 39 -6.38 15.19 -19.54
CA PHE A 39 -6.95 15.54 -18.25
C PHE A 39 -7.36 14.32 -17.44
N MET A 40 -8.03 13.34 -18.07
CA MET A 40 -8.46 12.10 -17.43
C MET A 40 -7.26 11.29 -16.93
N VAL A 41 -6.26 11.04 -17.79
CA VAL A 41 -5.07 10.26 -17.40
C VAL A 41 -4.32 10.93 -16.26
N GLN A 42 -4.08 12.24 -16.36
CA GLN A 42 -3.37 13.00 -15.34
C GLN A 42 -4.13 13.05 -14.01
N SER A 43 -5.47 13.16 -14.07
CA SER A 43 -6.29 13.21 -12.85
C SER A 43 -6.40 11.84 -12.19
N ALA A 44 -6.54 10.77 -12.98
CA ALA A 44 -6.53 9.40 -12.47
C ALA A 44 -5.18 9.05 -11.83
N LEU A 45 -4.06 9.46 -12.46
CA LEU A 45 -2.72 9.24 -11.90
C LEU A 45 -2.56 9.92 -10.54
N ARG A 46 -2.85 11.23 -10.45
CA ARG A 46 -2.74 11.97 -9.19
C ARG A 46 -3.59 11.36 -8.07
N GLU A 47 -4.80 10.91 -8.41
CA GLU A 47 -5.69 10.30 -7.41
C GLU A 47 -5.19 8.92 -6.99
N ALA A 48 -4.67 8.12 -7.92
CA ALA A 48 -4.06 6.83 -7.60
C ALA A 48 -2.84 6.99 -6.68
N GLU A 49 -1.95 7.94 -6.99
CA GLU A 49 -0.79 8.28 -6.15
C GLU A 49 -1.27 8.69 -4.75
N ARG A 50 -2.25 9.59 -4.66
CA ARG A 50 -2.80 10.07 -3.39
C ARG A 50 -3.40 8.94 -2.54
N ILE A 51 -4.07 7.97 -3.16
CA ILE A 51 -4.66 6.81 -2.46
C ILE A 51 -3.55 5.89 -1.94
N ILE A 52 -2.56 5.57 -2.77
CA ILE A 52 -1.44 4.71 -2.41
C ILE A 52 -0.62 5.32 -1.27
N ASP A 53 -0.32 6.61 -1.39
CA ASP A 53 0.44 7.37 -0.41
C ASP A 53 -0.27 7.43 0.93
N ARG A 54 -1.59 7.65 0.92
CA ARG A 54 -2.40 7.65 2.14
C ARG A 54 -2.39 6.30 2.85
N GLU A 55 -2.42 5.20 2.12
CA GLU A 55 -2.41 3.86 2.73
C GLU A 55 -1.03 3.48 3.28
N ARG A 56 0.05 4.01 2.69
CA ARG A 56 1.42 3.70 3.07
C ARG A 56 1.99 4.63 4.15
N MET A 57 1.44 5.83 4.31
CA MET A 57 1.92 6.79 5.30
C MET A 57 1.23 6.63 6.66
N ILE A 58 2.03 6.45 7.69
CA ILE A 58 1.60 6.58 9.08
C ILE A 58 1.82 8.04 9.50
N HIS A 59 0.72 8.79 9.64
CA HIS A 59 0.77 10.13 10.20
C HIS A 59 0.82 10.06 11.72
N LEU A 60 1.94 10.46 12.31
CA LEU A 60 2.11 10.58 13.76
C LEU A 60 1.86 12.03 14.18
N SER A 61 1.18 12.22 15.31
CA SER A 61 1.19 13.50 16.01
C SER A 61 2.60 13.79 16.55
N SER A 62 2.92 15.04 16.90
CA SER A 62 4.24 15.34 17.49
C SER A 62 4.55 14.49 18.72
N ARG A 63 3.53 14.25 19.56
CA ARG A 63 3.64 13.40 20.75
C ARG A 63 3.90 11.93 20.39
N ASP A 64 3.25 11.40 19.35
CA ASP A 64 3.45 10.02 18.94
C ASP A 64 4.78 9.84 18.22
N ALA A 65 5.24 10.87 17.50
CA ALA A 65 6.56 10.90 16.89
C ALA A 65 7.66 10.88 17.96
N GLU A 66 7.57 11.70 19.01
CA GLU A 66 8.50 11.67 20.14
C GLU A 66 8.59 10.28 20.77
N ARG A 67 7.44 9.65 21.06
CA ARG A 67 7.38 8.28 21.59
C ARG A 67 7.98 7.25 20.63
N PHE A 68 7.75 7.41 19.34
CA PHE A 68 8.31 6.54 18.32
C PHE A 68 9.83 6.66 18.28
N PHE A 69 10.37 7.88 18.30
CA PHE A 69 11.82 8.11 18.36
C PHE A 69 12.45 7.58 19.65
N GLU A 70 11.80 7.81 20.80
CA GLU A 70 12.27 7.26 22.09
C GLU A 70 12.35 5.71 22.05
N ALA A 71 11.36 5.06 21.43
CA ALA A 71 11.35 3.61 21.26
C ALA A 71 12.43 3.09 20.29
N LEU A 72 12.84 3.89 19.30
CA LEU A 72 13.93 3.57 18.38
C LEU A 72 15.31 3.74 19.04
N GLU A 73 15.50 4.82 19.81
CA GLU A 73 16.76 5.10 20.51
C GLU A 73 16.97 4.18 21.71
N ASN A 74 15.89 3.87 22.44
CA ASN A 74 15.93 3.04 23.64
C ASN A 74 14.97 1.84 23.49
N PRO A 75 15.34 0.83 22.68
CA PRO A 75 14.47 -0.31 22.45
C PRO A 75 14.30 -1.13 23.74
N ALA A 76 13.05 -1.26 24.19
CA ALA A 76 12.71 -2.09 25.34
C ALA A 76 12.98 -3.58 25.04
N PRO A 77 13.46 -4.37 26.03
CA PRO A 77 13.66 -5.80 25.83
C PRO A 77 12.33 -6.50 25.53
N PRO A 78 12.34 -7.57 24.72
CA PRO A 78 11.12 -8.25 24.32
C PRO A 78 10.38 -8.83 25.53
N GLY A 79 9.09 -8.51 25.65
CA GLY A 79 8.24 -9.02 26.72
C GLY A 79 8.05 -10.53 26.66
N SER A 80 7.66 -11.15 27.80
CA SER A 80 7.44 -12.60 27.90
C SER A 80 6.44 -13.13 26.86
N LYS A 81 5.36 -12.39 26.58
CA LYS A 81 4.38 -12.74 25.55
C LYS A 81 4.97 -12.73 24.14
N LEU A 82 5.86 -11.79 23.83
CA LEU A 82 6.51 -11.71 22.52
C LEU A 82 7.49 -12.88 22.33
N LYS A 83 8.26 -13.22 23.38
CA LYS A 83 9.13 -14.41 23.38
C LYS A 83 8.34 -15.71 23.15
N MET A 84 7.20 -15.87 23.84
CA MET A 84 6.32 -17.03 23.64
C MET A 84 5.75 -17.09 22.22
N ALA A 85 5.31 -15.95 21.67
CA ALA A 85 4.78 -15.88 20.32
C ALA A 85 5.84 -16.23 19.26
N LEU A 86 7.08 -15.77 19.44
CA LEU A 86 8.21 -16.13 18.58
C LEU A 86 8.45 -17.64 18.60
N LYS A 87 8.52 -18.25 19.79
CA LYS A 87 8.68 -19.70 19.93
C LYS A 87 7.57 -20.48 19.23
N SER A 88 6.31 -20.09 19.42
CA SER A 88 5.18 -20.73 18.71
C SER A 88 5.25 -20.58 17.19
N HIS A 89 5.79 -19.47 16.69
CA HIS A 89 5.97 -19.25 15.25
C HIS A 89 7.12 -20.10 14.69
N GLU A 90 8.22 -20.23 15.44
CA GLU A 90 9.33 -21.12 15.07
C GLU A 90 8.89 -22.59 15.01
N ASP A 91 8.15 -23.05 16.03
CA ASP A 91 7.58 -24.40 16.08
C ASP A 91 6.67 -24.64 14.85
N ALA A 92 5.78 -23.70 14.51
CA ALA A 92 4.90 -23.81 13.34
C ALA A 92 5.63 -23.79 11.99
N ARG A 93 6.72 -23.01 11.87
CA ARG A 93 7.53 -22.94 10.63
C ARG A 93 8.34 -24.22 10.40
N ILE A 94 8.65 -24.96 11.46
CA ILE A 94 9.33 -26.26 11.37
C ILE A 94 8.37 -27.31 10.80
N ASP A 95 7.08 -27.24 11.11
CA ASP A 95 6.06 -28.18 10.61
C ASP A 95 5.89 -28.13 9.07
N ASP A 96 6.14 -26.98 8.45
CA ASP A 96 5.99 -26.75 6.99
C ASP A 96 7.10 -27.38 6.13
N GLN A 97 8.21 -27.84 6.72
CA GLN A 97 9.37 -28.38 5.97
C GLN A 97 9.31 -29.90 5.70
N GLY A 98 8.16 -30.54 5.90
CA GLY A 98 7.96 -31.94 5.49
C GLY A 98 7.08 -32.81 6.39
N THR A 99 6.31 -32.23 7.31
CA THR A 99 5.40 -33.00 8.18
C THR A 99 3.94 -32.62 7.93
N THR A 100 3.04 -33.60 8.08
CA THR A 100 1.59 -33.39 8.03
C THR A 100 1.20 -32.30 9.03
N PHE A 101 0.67 -31.18 8.51
CA PHE A 101 0.21 -30.01 9.27
C PHE A 101 -0.55 -30.41 10.55
N ALA A 102 0.15 -30.36 11.70
CA ALA A 102 -0.35 -30.79 13.00
C ALA A 102 -0.92 -29.58 13.76
N TRP A 103 -1.95 -28.95 13.22
CA TRP A 103 -2.58 -27.78 13.82
C TRP A 103 -3.16 -28.09 15.20
N ARG A 104 -2.72 -27.34 16.23
CA ARG A 104 -3.31 -27.37 17.57
C ARG A 104 -3.97 -26.02 17.86
N PRO A 105 -5.28 -25.99 18.18
CA PRO A 105 -5.97 -24.75 18.51
C PRO A 105 -5.36 -24.10 19.75
N ARG A 106 -5.20 -22.77 19.73
CA ARG A 106 -4.79 -22.05 20.94
C ARG A 106 -5.87 -22.19 22.01
N PRO A 107 -5.50 -22.46 23.28
CA PRO A 107 -6.48 -22.57 24.35
C PRO A 107 -7.20 -21.23 24.53
N LYS A 108 -8.52 -21.30 24.68
CA LYS A 108 -9.38 -20.14 24.89
C LYS A 108 -8.92 -19.44 26.17
N ARG A 109 -8.61 -18.15 26.09
CA ARG A 109 -8.36 -17.32 27.29
C ARG A 109 -9.67 -17.30 28.09
N VAL A 110 -9.68 -18.01 29.22
CA VAL A 110 -10.66 -17.86 30.31
C VAL A 110 -10.18 -16.72 31.20
#